data_AF-A0A388NZR4-F1
#
_entry.id   AF-A0A388NZR4-F1
#
_cell.length_a   1.000
_cell.length_b   1.000
_cell.length_c   1.000
_cell.angle_alpha   90.00
_cell.angle_beta   90.00
_cell.angle_gamma   90.00
#
_symmetry.space_group_name_H-M   'P 1'
#
loop_
_entity.id
_entity.type
_entity.pdbx_description
1 polymer ?
#
loop_
_entity_poly.entity_id
_entity_poly.type
_entity_poly.pdbx_seq_one_letter_code
_entity_poly.pdbx_strand_id
1 'polypeptide(L)'
;MFTRVNGRRLATPLLAVLVLVEVSDVVFAVDSVPAVLAVSREQFIVFASNAFAILGLRSLYFVLADMRERFVYMPLTISSLLIFVGIKMSVGIWYHIPTVWSLGVIIGLLAFGVGASVRHDHRNRG
;
A
#
# COMPACT_ATOMS: atom_id res chain seq x y z
N MET A 1 -6.20 -3.82 -22.69
CA MET A 1 -6.92 -2.53 -22.53
C MET A 1 -8.39 -2.64 -22.93
N PHE A 2 -8.79 -3.53 -23.85
CA PHE A 2 -10.15 -4.09 -23.91
C PHE A 2 -10.01 -5.53 -24.42
N THR A 3 -10.64 -6.51 -23.79
CA THR A 3 -10.86 -7.81 -24.44
C THR A 3 -12.31 -7.84 -24.90
N ARG A 4 -12.56 -8.19 -26.17
CA ARG A 4 -13.92 -8.45 -26.63
C ARG A 4 -14.23 -9.90 -26.31
N VAL A 5 -15.09 -10.12 -25.33
CA VAL A 5 -15.80 -11.39 -25.15
C VAL A 5 -17.26 -11.09 -25.44
N ASN A 6 -17.84 -11.72 -26.45
CA ASN A 6 -19.24 -11.53 -26.88
C ASN A 6 -19.63 -10.06 -27.21
N GLY A 7 -18.81 -9.33 -27.98
CA GLY A 7 -19.21 -8.06 -28.58
C GLY A 7 -19.32 -6.85 -27.63
N ARG A 8 -19.20 -7.02 -26.31
CA ARG A 8 -19.23 -5.93 -25.32
C ARG A 8 -17.82 -5.56 -24.83
N ARG A 9 -17.54 -4.25 -24.72
CA ARG A 9 -16.32 -3.74 -24.06
C ARG A 9 -16.49 -3.94 -22.56
N LEU A 10 -15.91 -4.99 -22.00
CA LEU A 10 -15.90 -5.22 -20.57
C LEU A 10 -14.72 -4.46 -19.97
N ALA A 11 -14.99 -3.63 -18.96
CA ALA A 11 -13.95 -3.11 -18.08
C ALA A 11 -13.27 -4.32 -17.41
N THR A 12 -12.05 -4.60 -17.84
CA THR A 12 -11.26 -5.69 -17.25
C THR A 12 -11.00 -5.39 -15.77
N PRO A 13 -10.85 -6.40 -14.90
CA PRO A 13 -10.46 -6.22 -13.50
C PRO A 13 -9.25 -5.28 -13.30
N LEU A 14 -8.39 -5.19 -14.33
CA LEU A 14 -7.25 -4.27 -14.42
C LEU A 14 -7.61 -2.80 -14.21
N LEU A 15 -8.72 -2.36 -14.81
CA LEU A 15 -9.16 -0.97 -14.74
C LEU A 15 -9.61 -0.61 -13.33
N ALA A 16 -10.30 -1.53 -12.65
CA ALA A 16 -10.74 -1.34 -11.27
C ALA A 16 -9.55 -1.25 -10.31
N VAL A 17 -8.54 -2.12 -10.48
CA VAL A 17 -7.31 -2.07 -9.67
C VAL A 17 -6.52 -0.79 -9.91
N LEU A 18 -6.36 -0.35 -11.17
CA LEU A 18 -5.72 0.92 -11.52
C LEU A 18 -6.39 2.10 -10.81
N VAL A 19 -7.71 2.21 -10.92
CA VAL A 19 -8.46 3.30 -10.28
C VAL A 19 -8.33 3.25 -8.76
N LEU A 20 -8.37 2.06 -8.15
CA LEU A 20 -8.22 1.90 -6.70
C LEU A 20 -6.84 2.37 -6.22
N VAL A 21 -5.76 2.03 -6.95
CA VAL A 21 -4.39 2.43 -6.60
C VAL A 21 -4.22 3.94 -6.72
N GLU A 22 -4.64 4.54 -7.83
CA GLU A 22 -4.55 6.01 -8.00
C GLU A 22 -5.34 6.75 -6.91
N VAL A 23 -6.55 6.30 -6.60
CA VAL A 23 -7.38 6.91 -5.54
C VAL A 23 -6.70 6.75 -4.18
N SER A 24 -6.11 5.58 -3.89
CA SER A 24 -5.39 5.35 -2.63
C SER A 24 -4.18 6.28 -2.49
N ASP A 25 -3.39 6.45 -3.56
CA ASP A 25 -2.23 7.35 -3.56
C ASP A 25 -2.63 8.82 -3.35
N VAL A 26 -3.73 9.25 -3.97
CA VAL A 26 -4.28 10.60 -3.74
C VAL A 26 -4.75 10.76 -2.29
N VAL A 27 -5.45 9.77 -1.73
CA VAL A 27 -5.90 9.81 -0.32
C VAL A 27 -4.70 9.87 0.64
N PHE A 28 -3.65 9.09 0.39
CA PHE A 28 -2.42 9.16 1.18
C PHE A 28 -1.71 10.51 1.04
N ALA A 29 -1.74 11.12 -0.14
CA ALA A 29 -1.20 12.46 -0.36
C ALA A 29 -2.01 13.53 0.41
N VAL A 30 -3.33 13.40 0.54
CA VAL A 30 -4.16 14.40 1.25
C VAL A 30 -3.79 14.56 2.73
N ASP A 31 -3.32 13.52 3.41
CA ASP A 31 -2.87 13.61 4.81
C ASP A 31 -1.36 13.95 4.90
N SER A 32 -0.54 13.28 4.09
CA SER A 32 0.92 13.45 4.14
C SER A 32 1.41 14.77 3.52
N VAL A 33 0.72 15.32 2.52
CA VAL A 33 1.11 16.57 1.84
C VAL A 33 0.91 17.78 2.75
N PRO A 34 -0.22 18.01 3.44
CA PRO A 34 -0.32 19.12 4.39
C PRO A 34 0.70 19.01 5.53
N ALA A 35 0.96 17.80 6.01
CA ALA A 35 1.97 17.57 7.05
C ALA A 35 3.39 17.94 6.58
N VAL A 36 3.75 17.62 5.32
CA VAL A 36 5.04 17.99 4.74
C VAL A 36 5.07 19.46 4.32
N LEU A 37 4.00 20.00 3.73
CA LEU A 37 3.90 21.42 3.33
C LEU A 37 3.89 22.38 4.51
N ALA A 38 3.47 21.92 5.69
CA ALA A 38 3.66 22.64 6.94
C ALA A 38 5.15 22.79 7.33
N VAL A 39 6.06 21.98 6.74
CA VAL A 39 7.50 21.93 7.04
C VAL A 39 8.42 22.18 5.81
N SER A 40 7.96 22.01 4.56
CA SER A 40 8.76 22.06 3.30
C SER A 40 7.90 22.27 2.03
N ARG A 41 8.35 23.01 0.99
CA ARG A 41 7.53 23.48 -0.16
C ARG A 41 7.51 22.62 -1.44
N GLU A 42 7.69 21.30 -1.36
CA GLU A 42 7.94 20.47 -2.56
C GLU A 42 6.66 19.84 -3.18
N GLN A 43 5.64 20.64 -3.48
CA GLN A 43 4.37 20.15 -4.06
C GLN A 43 4.54 19.54 -5.46
N PHE A 44 5.46 20.08 -6.27
CA PHE A 44 5.71 19.60 -7.63
C PHE A 44 6.18 18.15 -7.68
N ILE A 45 7.03 17.74 -6.72
CA ILE A 45 7.60 16.39 -6.66
C ILE A 45 6.51 15.34 -6.48
N VAL A 46 5.48 15.63 -5.67
CA VAL A 46 4.36 14.72 -5.41
C VAL A 46 3.52 14.49 -6.67
N PHE A 47 3.20 15.56 -7.41
CA PHE A 47 2.46 15.45 -8.67
C PHE A 47 3.25 14.72 -9.75
N ALA A 48 4.54 15.06 -9.91
CA ALA A 48 5.41 14.41 -10.89
C ALA A 48 5.60 12.92 -10.58
N SER A 49 5.75 12.55 -9.30
CA SER A 49 5.91 11.15 -8.88
C SER A 49 4.64 10.32 -9.14
N ASN A 50 3.45 10.87 -8.88
CA ASN A 50 2.20 10.15 -9.13
C ASN A 50 1.96 10.00 -10.65
N ALA A 51 2.22 11.04 -11.44
CA ALA A 51 2.19 10.95 -12.90
C ALA A 51 3.14 9.85 -13.43
N PHE A 52 4.35 9.74 -12.86
CA PHE A 52 5.30 8.69 -13.23
C PHE A 52 4.85 7.29 -12.79
N ALA A 53 4.21 7.17 -11.61
CA ALA A 53 3.64 5.91 -11.13
C ALA A 53 2.56 5.37 -12.08
N ILE A 54 1.69 6.25 -12.59
CA ILE A 54 0.65 5.91 -13.56
C ILE A 54 1.26 5.42 -14.88
N LEU A 55 2.33 6.07 -15.35
CA LEU A 55 3.04 5.67 -16.58
C LEU A 55 3.67 4.26 -16.46
N GLY A 56 4.15 3.89 -15.27
CA GLY A 56 4.77 2.58 -15.00
C GLY A 56 3.78 1.45 -14.66
N LEU A 57 2.51 1.75 -14.38
CA LEU A 57 1.59 0.78 -13.77
C LEU A 57 1.30 -0.44 -14.65
N ARG A 58 1.35 -0.30 -15.98
CA ARG A 58 1.04 -1.41 -16.89
C ARG A 58 1.99 -2.60 -16.72
N SER A 59 3.28 -2.35 -16.51
CA SER A 59 4.26 -3.43 -16.28
C SER A 59 4.17 -3.96 -14.85
N LEU A 60 4.04 -3.07 -13.87
CA LEU A 60 3.94 -3.44 -12.45
C LEU A 60 2.67 -4.25 -12.16
N TYR A 61 1.55 -3.97 -12.83
CA TYR A 61 0.33 -4.76 -12.70
C TYR A 61 0.58 -6.22 -13.08
N PHE A 62 1.28 -6.47 -14.19
CA PHE A 62 1.51 -7.84 -14.67
C PHE A 62 2.37 -8.63 -13.67
N VAL A 63 3.37 -7.96 -13.10
CA VAL A 63 4.19 -8.51 -12.02
C VAL A 63 3.37 -8.71 -10.74
N LEU A 64 2.53 -7.76 -10.36
CA LEU A 64 1.70 -7.84 -9.17
C LEU A 64 0.65 -8.97 -9.25
N ALA A 65 0.07 -9.19 -10.43
CA ALA A 65 -0.86 -10.29 -10.66
C ALA A 65 -0.21 -11.66 -10.41
N ASP A 66 1.06 -11.81 -10.79
CA ASP A 66 1.88 -13.00 -10.52
C ASP A 66 2.31 -13.10 -9.05
N MET A 67 2.67 -11.96 -8.44
CA MET A 67 3.10 -11.90 -7.04
C MET A 67 1.96 -12.02 -6.03
N ARG A 68 0.70 -11.79 -6.42
CA ARG A 68 -0.46 -11.80 -5.51
C ARG A 68 -0.57 -13.10 -4.72
N GLU A 69 -0.29 -14.24 -5.36
CA GLU A 69 -0.36 -15.57 -4.74
C GLU A 69 0.70 -15.76 -3.64
N ARG A 70 1.78 -14.98 -3.69
CA ARG A 70 2.89 -15.01 -2.73
C ARG A 70 2.64 -14.19 -1.46
N PHE A 71 1.68 -13.26 -1.49
CA PHE A 71 1.44 -12.26 -0.43
C PHE A 71 0.14 -12.48 0.37
N VAL A 72 -0.16 -13.72 0.73
CA VAL A 72 -1.41 -14.10 1.43
C VAL A 72 -1.58 -13.41 2.79
N TYR A 73 -0.48 -13.20 3.54
CA TYR A 73 -0.54 -12.63 4.91
C TYR A 73 -0.36 -11.11 4.96
N MET A 74 -0.13 -10.46 3.82
CA MET A 74 0.07 -9.01 3.75
C MET A 74 -1.17 -8.23 4.23
N PRO A 75 -2.41 -8.55 3.79
CA PRO A 75 -3.60 -7.85 4.26
C PRO A 75 -3.77 -7.94 5.78
N LEU A 76 -3.52 -9.12 6.37
CA LEU A 76 -3.60 -9.32 7.82
C LEU A 76 -2.57 -8.48 8.57
N THR A 77 -1.36 -8.38 8.03
CA THR A 77 -0.26 -7.58 8.60
C THR A 77 -0.61 -6.09 8.57
N ILE A 78 -1.10 -5.60 7.42
CA ILE A 78 -1.47 -4.20 7.23
C ILE A 78 -2.65 -3.81 8.11
N SER A 79 -3.69 -4.66 8.24
CA SER A 79 -4.82 -4.39 9.14
C SER A 79 -4.37 -4.32 10.60
N SER A 80 -3.49 -5.22 11.03
CA SER A 80 -2.93 -5.21 12.39
C SER A 80 -2.11 -3.93 12.65
N LEU A 81 -1.33 -3.51 11.65
CA LEU A 81 -0.59 -2.25 11.67
C LEU A 81 -1.52 -1.03 11.83
N LEU A 82 -2.60 -0.99 11.06
CA LEU A 82 -3.55 0.12 11.08
C LEU A 82 -4.25 0.25 12.43
N ILE A 83 -4.64 -0.89 13.04
CA ILE A 83 -5.21 -0.92 14.38
C ILE A 83 -4.20 -0.39 15.40
N PHE A 84 -2.95 -0.86 15.34
CA PHE A 84 -1.90 -0.41 16.25
C PHE A 84 -1.62 1.09 16.13
N VAL A 85 -1.46 1.60 14.90
CA VAL A 85 -1.21 3.02 14.65
C VAL A 85 -2.41 3.85 15.06
N GLY A 86 -3.64 3.41 14.75
CA GLY A 86 -4.88 4.08 15.16
C GLY A 86 -4.97 4.24 16.68
N ILE A 87 -4.76 3.15 17.43
CA ILE A 87 -4.74 3.17 18.90
C ILE A 87 -3.65 4.13 19.41
N LYS A 88 -2.44 4.03 18.86
CA LYS A 88 -1.32 4.90 19.25
C LYS A 88 -1.65 6.38 19.03
N MET A 89 -2.25 6.74 17.88
CA MET A 89 -2.62 8.12 17.59
C MET A 89 -3.72 8.62 18.53
N SER A 90 -4.71 7.78 18.88
CA SER A 90 -5.74 8.16 19.87
C SER A 90 -5.17 8.37 21.28
N VAL A 91 -4.23 7.51 21.72
CA VAL A 91 -3.60 7.61 23.05
C VAL A 91 -2.55 8.73 23.10
N GLY A 92 -1.93 9.07 21.97
CA GLY A 92 -0.89 10.10 21.85
C GLY A 92 -1.33 11.51 22.27
N ILE A 93 -2.64 11.76 22.33
CA ILE A 93 -3.21 13.03 22.85
C ILE A 93 -2.95 13.19 24.35
N TRP A 94 -2.85 12.08 25.10
CA TRP A 94 -2.70 12.07 26.57
C TRP A 94 -1.31 11.64 27.03
N TYR A 95 -0.56 10.86 26.25
CA TYR A 95 0.74 10.32 26.64
C TYR A 95 1.75 10.34 25.49
N HIS A 96 2.90 10.99 25.69
CA HIS A 96 4.00 10.98 24.72
C HIS A 96 4.71 9.63 24.75
N ILE A 97 4.22 8.68 23.97
CA ILE A 97 4.87 7.39 23.77
C ILE A 97 6.17 7.59 22.99
N PRO A 98 7.33 7.09 23.46
CA PRO A 98 8.59 7.20 22.74
C PRO A 98 8.44 6.56 21.35
N THR A 99 8.82 7.32 20.31
CA THR A 99 8.72 6.89 18.90
C THR A 99 9.51 5.61 18.62
N VAL A 100 10.60 5.35 19.35
CA VAL A 100 11.44 4.16 19.23
C VAL A 100 10.65 2.87 19.45
N TRP A 101 9.80 2.81 20.46
CA TRP A 101 8.98 1.62 20.75
C TRP A 101 7.96 1.35 19.66
N SER A 102 7.31 2.41 19.17
CA SER A 102 6.39 2.30 18.04
C SER A 102 7.09 1.81 16.78
N LEU A 103 8.30 2.31 16.51
CA LEU A 103 9.07 1.90 15.35
C LEU A 103 9.46 0.42 15.44
N GLY A 104 9.87 -0.03 16.61
CA GLY A 104 10.16 -1.44 16.88
C GLY A 104 8.95 -2.36 16.63
N VAL A 105 7.77 -1.97 17.10
CA VAL A 105 6.53 -2.74 16.86
C VAL A 105 6.17 -2.79 15.38
N ILE A 106 6.25 -1.66 14.67
CA ILE A 106 5.98 -1.58 13.23
C ILE A 106 6.94 -2.49 12.44
N ILE A 107 8.24 -2.38 12.71
CA ILE A 107 9.27 -3.22 12.07
C ILE A 107 9.03 -4.70 12.38
N GLY A 108 8.70 -5.04 13.63
CA GLY A 108 8.40 -6.41 14.04
C GLY A 108 7.20 -6.99 13.32
N LEU A 109 6.10 -6.24 13.23
CA LEU A 109 4.89 -6.64 12.49
C LEU A 109 5.18 -6.86 11.01
N LEU A 110 5.93 -5.95 10.38
CA LEU A 110 6.30 -6.08 8.96
C LEU A 110 7.23 -7.26 8.73
N ALA A 111 8.26 -7.44 9.56
CA ALA A 111 9.18 -8.56 9.46
C ALA A 111 8.44 -9.89 9.66
N PHE A 112 7.50 -9.96 10.61
CA PHE A 112 6.67 -11.13 10.84
C PHE A 112 5.76 -11.41 9.64
N GLY A 113 5.06 -10.40 9.13
CA GLY A 113 4.16 -10.53 7.97
C GLY A 113 4.89 -11.00 6.71
N VAL A 114 6.03 -10.38 6.39
CA VAL A 114 6.87 -10.76 5.26
C VAL A 114 7.46 -12.17 5.47
N GLY A 115 7.99 -12.44 6.66
CA GLY A 115 8.56 -13.75 6.99
C GLY A 115 7.54 -14.88 6.91
N ALA A 116 6.33 -14.67 7.44
CA ALA A 116 5.22 -15.61 7.35
C ALA A 116 4.77 -15.83 5.89
N SER A 117 4.70 -14.76 5.09
CA SER A 117 4.33 -14.84 3.68
C SER A 117 5.34 -15.61 2.84
N VAL A 118 6.64 -15.33 3.03
CA VAL A 118 7.72 -16.03 2.31
C VAL A 118 7.79 -17.50 2.74
N ARG A 119 7.64 -17.80 4.03
CA ARG A 119 7.68 -19.17 4.54
C ARG A 119 6.51 -20.02 4.02
N HIS A 120 5.34 -19.41 3.83
CA HIS A 120 4.18 -20.08 3.26
C HIS A 120 4.34 -20.33 1.76
N ASP A 121 4.86 -19.37 1.01
CA ASP A 121 5.14 -19.53 -0.43
C ASP A 121 6.16 -20.66 -0.70
N HIS A 122 7.21 -20.78 0.12
CA HIS A 122 8.14 -21.91 0.01
C HIS A 122 7.51 -23.27 0.30
N ARG A 123 6.45 -23.33 1.12
CA ARG A 123 5.79 -24.57 1.52
C ARG A 123 4.71 -25.02 0.53
N ASN A 124 4.24 -24.13 -0.34
CA ASN A 124 3.23 -24.44 -1.36
C ASN A 124 3.83 -24.87 -2.71
N ARG A 125 5.17 -24.93 -2.81
CA ARG A 125 5.92 -25.39 -4.00
C ARG A 125 6.56 -26.78 -3.81
N GLY A 126 6.21 -27.51 -2.74
CA GLY A 126 6.70 -28.85 -2.42
C GLY A 126 5.66 -29.92 -2.68
#